data_AF-A0A846CHJ0-F1
#
_entry.id   AF-A0A846CHJ0-F1
#
_cell.length_a   1.000
_cell.length_b   1.000
_cell.length_c   1.000
_cell.angle_alpha   90.00
_cell.angle_beta   90.00
_cell.angle_gamma   90.00
#
_symmetry.space_group_name_H-M   'P 1'
#
loop_
_entity.id
_entity.type
_entity.pdbx_description
1 polymer ?
#
loop_
_entity_poly.entity_id
_entity_poly.type
_entity_poly.pdbx_seq_one_letter_code
_entity_poly.pdbx_strand_id
1 'polypeptide(L)'
;MFIHILKTAGNSIQNVLKYYSEDKIVCLNSLQDGVERFEVRNKNFPNIHKHSSLLDYYQVLSPDIFHSLYKFAVIRNPWERNHSFFFRHIVKPKLGIETSLLIY
;
A
#
# COMPACT_ATOMS: atom_id res chain seq x y z
N MET A 1 -6.46 10.23 10.54
CA MET A 1 -5.73 8.96 10.41
C MET A 1 -6.44 8.07 9.40
N PHE A 2 -5.79 7.83 8.26
CA PHE A 2 -6.27 6.93 7.23
C PHE A 2 -5.67 5.54 7.44
N ILE A 3 -6.51 4.51 7.62
CA ILE A 3 -6.06 3.13 7.74
C ILE A 3 -6.11 2.47 6.36
N HIS A 4 -4.94 2.18 5.79
CA HIS A 4 -4.83 1.69 4.43
C HIS A 4 -4.98 0.16 4.37
N ILE A 5 -6.19 -0.25 3.99
CA ILE A 5 -6.54 -1.65 3.74
C ILE A 5 -6.06 -2.08 2.33
N LEU A 6 -5.45 -3.26 2.24
CA LEU A 6 -4.99 -3.83 0.96
C LEU A 6 -6.12 -3.90 -0.08
N LYS A 7 -5.84 -3.44 -1.30
CA LYS A 7 -6.68 -3.64 -2.49
C LYS A 7 -8.06 -2.95 -2.45
N THR A 8 -8.18 -1.88 -1.68
CA THR A 8 -9.39 -1.04 -1.59
C THR A 8 -9.19 0.35 -2.23
N ALA A 9 -8.33 0.44 -3.24
CA ALA A 9 -7.90 1.70 -3.87
C ALA A 9 -7.20 2.70 -2.91
N GLY A 10 -6.67 2.22 -1.78
CA GLY A 10 -5.99 3.07 -0.80
C GLY A 10 -4.77 3.83 -1.32
N ASN A 11 -4.10 3.35 -2.38
CA ASN A 11 -3.03 4.10 -3.05
C ASN A 11 -3.50 5.45 -3.60
N SER A 12 -4.71 5.52 -4.17
CA SER A 12 -5.26 6.75 -4.74
C SER A 12 -5.48 7.79 -3.64
N ILE A 13 -6.06 7.36 -2.52
CA ILE A 13 -6.28 8.20 -1.33
C ILE A 13 -4.94 8.66 -0.76
N GLN A 14 -3.99 7.75 -0.61
CA GLN A 14 -2.67 8.06 -0.08
C GLN A 14 -1.92 9.10 -0.94
N ASN A 15 -2.05 9.03 -2.27
CA ASN A 15 -1.42 10.00 -3.17
C ASN A 15 -2.00 11.42 -3.01
N VAL A 16 -3.28 11.55 -2.67
CA VAL A 16 -3.91 12.84 -2.36
C VAL A 16 -3.51 13.32 -0.96
N LEU A 17 -3.53 12.42 0.03
CA LEU A 17 -3.23 12.77 1.42
C LEU A 17 -1.74 13.00 1.71
N LYS A 18 -0.83 12.64 0.80
CA LYS A 18 0.63 12.79 1.01
C LYS A 18 1.06 14.22 1.34
N TYR A 19 0.34 15.22 0.83
CA TYR A 19 0.63 16.64 1.07
C TYR A 19 0.23 17.10 2.47
N TYR A 20 -0.63 16.33 3.14
CA TYR A 20 -1.16 16.60 4.48
C TYR A 20 -0.61 15.62 5.52
N SER A 21 0.27 14.69 5.13
CA SER A 21 0.87 13.71 6.01
C SER A 21 2.33 14.05 6.30
N GLU A 22 2.77 13.75 7.52
CA GLU A 22 4.19 13.73 7.89
C GLU A 22 4.93 12.54 7.25
N ASP A 23 4.18 11.54 6.79
CA ASP A 23 4.72 10.36 6.15
C ASP A 23 5.25 10.68 4.75
N LYS A 24 6.44 10.18 4.45
CA LYS A 24 7.01 10.29 3.10
C LYS A 24 6.69 9.04 2.30
N ILE A 25 6.15 9.27 1.11
CA ILE A 25 6.06 8.24 0.09
C ILE A 25 7.45 8.09 -0.53
N VAL A 26 8.04 6.90 -0.42
CA VAL A 26 9.37 6.59 -0.95
C VAL A 26 9.23 5.58 -2.07
N CYS A 27 9.82 5.88 -3.24
CA CYS A 27 9.98 4.92 -4.32
C CYS A 27 11.13 3.97 -3.96
N LEU A 28 10.87 2.67 -3.91
CA LEU A 28 11.93 1.68 -3.64
C LEU A 28 12.88 1.46 -4.83
N ASN A 29 12.40 1.69 -6.06
CA ASN A 29 13.18 1.48 -7.29
C ASN A 29 13.29 2.77 -8.08
N SER A 30 14.49 3.05 -8.63
CA SER A 30 14.74 4.12 -9.59
C SER A 30 14.18 3.79 -10.99
N LEU A 31 13.96 2.51 -11.27
CA LEU A 31 13.38 2.02 -12.51
C LEU A 31 11.86 1.87 -12.32
N GLN A 32 11.08 2.68 -13.02
CA GLN A 32 9.63 2.53 -13.13
C GLN A 32 9.32 1.34 -14.03
N ASP A 33 9.13 0.16 -13.45
CA ASP A 33 8.71 -1.08 -14.13
C ASP A 33 7.20 -1.09 -14.48
N GLY A 34 6.55 0.07 -14.47
CA GLY A 34 5.10 0.22 -14.60
C GLY A 34 4.31 -0.23 -13.35
N VAL A 35 4.99 -0.76 -12.32
CA VAL A 35 4.40 -1.16 -11.05
C VAL A 35 5.02 -0.31 -9.95
N GLU A 36 4.52 0.91 -9.75
CA GLU A 36 5.11 1.80 -8.75
C GLU A 36 4.91 1.26 -7.32
N ARG A 37 5.95 0.62 -6.80
CA ARG A 37 6.01 0.08 -5.43
C ARG A 37 6.48 1.18 -4.50
N PHE A 38 5.52 2.01 -4.12
CA PHE A 38 5.71 3.03 -3.11
C PHE A 38 5.59 2.46 -1.71
N GLU A 39 6.61 2.69 -0.89
CA GLU A 39 6.53 2.55 0.56
C GLU A 39 6.07 3.85 1.22
N VAL A 40 5.50 3.71 2.41
CA VAL A 40 5.22 4.81 3.33
C VAL A 40 6.23 4.68 4.46
N ARG A 41 7.02 5.72 4.69
CA ARG A 41 7.96 5.77 5.81
C ARG A 41 7.70 7.02 6.64
N ASN A 42 7.54 6.82 7.93
CA ASN A 42 7.52 7.91 8.90
C ASN A 42 8.88 7.98 9.60
N LYS A 43 9.47 9.18 9.69
CA LYS A 43 10.76 9.38 10.37
C LYS A 43 10.67 9.23 11.89
N ASN A 44 9.52 9.59 12.46
CA ASN A 44 9.27 9.54 13.89
C ASN A 44 8.85 8.14 14.35
N PHE A 45 8.27 7.35 13.43
CA PHE A 45 7.68 6.04 13.73
C PHE A 45 8.15 4.96 12.75
N PRO A 46 9.37 4.42 12.91
CA PRO A 46 9.97 3.49 11.95
C PRO A 46 9.24 2.14 11.84
N ASN A 47 8.48 1.75 12.86
CA ASN A 47 7.75 0.47 12.90
C ASN A 47 6.38 0.54 12.18
N ILE A 48 5.89 1.74 11.88
CA ILE A 48 4.62 1.94 11.17
C ILE A 48 4.86 1.87 9.67
N HIS A 49 4.05 1.06 9.00
CA HIS A 49 4.12 0.82 7.57
C HIS A 49 2.73 0.91 6.93
N LYS A 50 2.71 0.84 5.59
CA LYS A 50 1.54 1.09 4.75
C LYS A 50 0.29 0.27 5.10
N HIS A 51 0.42 -0.89 5.72
CA HIS A 51 -0.71 -1.75 6.09
C HIS A 51 -0.79 -2.01 7.60
N SER A 52 -0.16 -1.16 8.41
CA SER A 52 -0.23 -1.22 9.86
C SER A 52 -1.68 -1.21 10.34
N SER A 53 -1.93 -2.03 11.36
CA SER A 53 -3.22 -2.15 12.01
C SER A 53 -3.50 -0.93 12.87
N LEU A 54 -4.78 -0.70 13.21
CA LEU A 54 -5.15 0.35 14.15
C LEU A 54 -4.48 0.18 15.53
N LEU A 55 -4.24 -1.07 15.93
CA LEU A 55 -3.56 -1.40 17.18
C LEU A 55 -2.09 -0.97 17.15
N ASP A 56 -1.42 -1.12 16.00
CA ASP A 56 -0.03 -0.69 15.85
C ASP A 56 0.08 0.83 16.07
N TYR A 57 -0.87 1.60 15.52
CA TYR A 57 -0.95 3.05 15.75
C TYR A 57 -1.25 3.39 17.21
N TYR A 58 -2.11 2.63 17.88
CA TYR A 58 -2.42 2.84 19.30
C TYR A 58 -1.21 2.61 20.20
N GLN A 59 -0.33 1.66 19.87
CA GLN A 59 0.88 1.37 20.64
C GLN A 59 1.97 2.43 20.48
N VAL A 60 1.94 3.19 19.38
CA VAL A 60 3.00 4.11 19.00
C VAL A 60 2.64 5.58 19.26
N LEU A 61 1.37 5.93 19.12
CA LEU A 61 0.88 7.30 19.37
C LEU A 61 0.55 7.50 20.85
N SER A 62 0.72 8.73 21.34
CA SER A 62 0.20 9.08 22.66
C SER A 62 -1.33 8.99 22.66
N PRO A 63 -1.96 8.61 23.80
CA PRO A 63 -3.42 8.49 23.88
C PRO A 63 -4.16 9.77 23.45
N ASP A 64 -3.68 10.94 23.86
CA ASP A 64 -4.31 12.23 23.52
C ASP A 64 -4.36 12.49 22.01
N ILE A 65 -3.23 12.25 21.33
CA ILE A 65 -3.15 12.38 19.87
C ILE A 65 -4.04 11.32 19.23
N PHE A 66 -3.93 10.06 19.66
CA PHE A 66 -4.72 8.98 19.09
C PHE A 66 -6.21 9.27 19.17
N HIS A 67 -6.72 9.74 20.32
CA HIS A 67 -8.14 10.03 20.52
C HIS A 67 -8.61 11.26 19.73
N SER A 68 -7.79 12.31 19.59
CA SER A 68 -8.15 13.52 18.84
C SER A 68 -8.28 13.33 17.33
N LEU A 69 -7.60 12.34 16.74
CA LEU A 69 -7.61 12.13 15.29
C LEU A 69 -8.96 11.58 14.78
N TYR A 70 -9.45 12.08 13.65
CA TYR A 70 -10.53 11.42 12.91
C TYR A 70 -10.00 10.17 12.18
N LYS A 71 -10.60 9.00 12.39
CA LYS A 71 -10.15 7.72 11.81
C LYS A 71 -11.10 7.25 10.74
N PHE A 72 -10.57 6.87 9.58
CA PHE A 72 -11.37 6.32 8.49
C PHE A 72 -10.59 5.28 7.69
N ALA A 73 -11.32 4.41 7.02
CA ALA A 73 -10.80 3.42 6.10
C ALA A 73 -11.76 3.28 4.92
N VAL A 74 -11.24 2.86 3.77
CA VAL A 74 -12.06 2.49 2.62
C VAL A 74 -12.04 0.98 2.48
N ILE A 75 -13.23 0.39 2.46
CA ILE A 75 -13.45 -1.04 2.26
C ILE A 75 -13.96 -1.28 0.85
N ARG A 76 -13.75 -2.50 0.35
CA ARG A 76 -14.28 -2.99 -0.92
C ARG A 76 -15.09 -4.25 -0.65
N ASN A 77 -16.03 -4.55 -1.55
CA ASN A 77 -16.72 -5.85 -1.55
C ASN A 77 -15.70 -7.00 -1.40
N PRO A 78 -15.90 -7.94 -0.45
CA PRO A 78 -14.94 -9.00 -0.17
C PRO A 78 -14.57 -9.86 -1.39
N TRP A 79 -15.54 -10.18 -2.25
CA TRP A 79 -15.33 -10.99 -3.46
C TRP A 79 -14.45 -10.27 -4.47
N GLU A 80 -14.75 -9.00 -4.75
CA GLU A 80 -13.94 -8.21 -5.67
C GLU A 80 -12.53 -7.97 -5.14
N ARG A 81 -12.39 -7.79 -3.82
CA ARG A 81 -11.09 -7.65 -3.16
C ARG A 81 -10.26 -8.92 -3.32
N ASN A 82 -10.86 -10.09 -3.13
CA ASN A 82 -10.22 -11.40 -3.33
C ASN A 82 -9.81 -11.61 -4.79
N HIS A 83 -10.70 -11.31 -5.74
CA HIS A 83 -10.40 -11.38 -7.17
C HIS A 83 -9.20 -10.48 -7.51
N SER A 84 -9.20 -9.22 -7.05
CA SER A 84 -8.09 -8.29 -7.25
C SER A 84 -6.76 -8.79 -6.62
N PHE A 85 -6.84 -9.57 -5.55
CA PHE A 85 -5.67 -10.20 -4.92
C PHE A 85 -5.11 -11.36 -5.74
N PHE A 86 -5.99 -12.19 -6.31
CA PHE A 86 -5.64 -13.31 -7.18
C PHE A 86 -4.88 -12.84 -8.43
N PHE A 87 -5.42 -11.87 -9.18
CA PHE A 87 -4.79 -11.36 -10.41
C PHE A 87 -3.46 -10.64 -10.17
N ARG A 88 -3.22 -10.10 -8.97
CA ARG A 88 -1.92 -9.50 -8.63
C ARG A 88 -0.76 -10.51 -8.69
N HIS A 89 -1.02 -11.79 -8.46
CA HIS A 89 0.02 -12.83 -8.47
C HIS A 89 0.21 -13.45 -9.86
N ILE A 90 -0.82 -13.39 -10.71
CA ILE A 90 -0.84 -14.05 -12.02
C ILE A 90 -0.25 -13.17 -13.12
N VAL A 91 -0.45 -11.84 -13.05
CA VAL A 91 0.09 -10.90 -14.05
C VAL A 91 1.54 -10.50 -13.73
N LYS A 92 2.39 -11.48 -13.39
CA LYS A 92 3.85 -11.31 -13.44
C LYS A 92 4.34 -11.98 -14.73
N PRO A 93 4.54 -11.26 -15.84
CA PRO A 93 5.41 -11.81 -16.87
C PRO A 93 6.78 -12.03 -16.24
N LYS A 94 7.24 -13.28 -16.24
CA LYS A 94 8.65 -13.59 -16.01
C LYS A 94 9.42 -12.85 -17.09
N LEU A 95 10.13 -11.78 -16.74
CA LEU A 95 11.22 -11.33 -17.59
C LEU A 95 12.25 -12.47 -17.60
N GLY A 96 12.53 -12.99 -18.79
CA GLY A 96 13.64 -13.89 -19.06
C GLY A 96 13.29 -15.36 -19.16
N ILE A 97 12.60 -15.76 -20.23
CA ILE A 97 12.90 -17.03 -20.92
C ILE A 97 12.70 -16.75 -22.42
N GLU A 98 13.80 -16.73 -23.18
CA GLU A 98 13.77 -16.92 -24.63
C GLU A 98 13.03 -18.24 -24.90
N THR A 99 11.81 -18.15 -25.39
CA THR A 99 11.11 -19.30 -25.95
C THR A 99 11.04 -19.09 -27.45
N SER A 100 12.08 -19.58 -28.12
CA SER A 100 11.99 -20.02 -29.50
C SER A 100 10.96 -21.17 -29.57
N LEU A 101 9.68 -20.82 -29.62
CA LEU A 101 8.63 -21.77 -29.97
C LEU A 101 8.54 -21.82 -31.49
N LEU A 102 9.26 -22.81 -32.03
CA LEU A 102 8.98 -23.42 -33.32
C LEU A 102 7.50 -23.81 -33.39
N ILE A 103 6.83 -23.33 -34.42
CA ILE A 103 5.54 -23.81 -34.88
C ILE A 103 5.72 -25.27 -35.31
N TYR A 104 5.02 -26.20 -34.66
CA TYR A 104 4.29 -27.33 -35.25
C TYR A 104 3.24 -27.83 -34.24
#